data_AF-A0A2Z5N825-F1
#
_entry.id   AF-A0A2Z5N825-F1
#
_cell.length_a   1.000
_cell.length_b   1.000
_cell.length_c   1.000
_cell.angle_alpha   90.00
_cell.angle_beta   90.00
_cell.angle_gamma   90.00
#
_symmetry.space_group_name_H-M   'P 1'
#
loop_
_entity.id
_entity.type
_entity.pdbx_description
1 polymer ?
#
loop_
_entity_poly.entity_id
_entity_poly.type
_entity_poly.pdbx_seq_one_letter_code
_entity_poly.pdbx_strand_id
1 'polypeptide(L)'
;MLAGRAIDALVQAERFLTDTAYIAGDTFTLADIAAYTSAFAMRQALDWSALPLLHAWYTKIGARPGGAHAPSHIAAPWARLAR
;
A
#
# COMPACT_ATOMS: atom_id res chain seq x y z
N MET A 1 15.28 6.49 -9.59
CA MET A 1 14.46 7.52 -8.91
C MET A 1 13.65 6.89 -7.77
N LEU A 2 13.14 7.70 -6.83
CA LEU A 2 12.41 7.22 -5.64
C LEU A 2 11.17 6.37 -5.97
N ALA A 3 10.39 6.76 -6.98
CA ALA A 3 9.18 6.04 -7.39
C ALA A 3 9.45 4.58 -7.81
N GLY A 4 10.50 4.34 -8.60
CA GLY A 4 10.88 2.98 -9.01
C GLY A 4 11.24 2.10 -7.80
N ARG A 5 11.99 2.63 -6.83
CA ARG A 5 12.33 1.90 -5.60
C ARG A 5 11.10 1.59 -4.73
N ALA A 6 10.09 2.47 -4.74
CA ALA A 6 8.84 2.23 -4.04
C ALA A 6 8.04 1.09 -4.69
N ILE A 7 8.00 1.03 -6.02
CA ILE A 7 7.38 -0.08 -6.76
C ILE A 7 8.13 -1.38 -6.49
N ASP A 8 9.46 -1.39 -6.58
CA ASP A 8 10.28 -2.59 -6.30
C ASP A 8 10.06 -3.13 -4.88
N ALA A 9 9.92 -2.22 -3.89
CA ALA A 9 9.63 -2.60 -2.51
C ALA A 9 8.23 -3.20 -2.35
N LEU A 10 7.23 -2.66 -3.05
CA LEU A 10 5.86 -3.20 -3.05
C LEU A 10 5.79 -4.56 -3.74
N VAL A 11 6.48 -4.75 -4.87
CA VAL A 11 6.63 -6.05 -5.53
C VAL A 11 7.28 -7.06 -4.60
N GLN A 12 8.35 -6.66 -3.88
CA GLN A 12 8.97 -7.53 -2.89
C GLN A 12 8.06 -7.84 -1.70
N ALA A 13 7.11 -6.96 -1.35
CA ALA A 13 6.21 -7.18 -0.23
C ALA A 13 5.23 -8.35 -0.44
N GLU A 14 4.97 -8.74 -1.69
CA GLU A 14 4.20 -9.94 -2.05
C GLU A 14 4.66 -11.16 -1.24
N ARG A 15 5.98 -11.37 -1.12
CA ARG A 15 6.54 -12.55 -0.43
C ARG A 15 6.25 -12.58 1.06
N PHE A 16 6.09 -11.41 1.69
CA PHE A 16 5.81 -11.33 3.14
C PHE A 16 4.39 -11.80 3.46
N LEU A 17 3.51 -11.78 2.46
CA LEU A 17 2.10 -12.16 2.59
C LEU A 17 1.85 -13.65 2.25
N THR A 18 2.90 -14.43 2.00
CA THR A 18 2.79 -15.87 1.66
C THR A 18 2.11 -16.65 2.79
N ASP A 19 2.61 -16.48 4.02
CA ASP A 19 2.17 -17.24 5.19
C ASP A 19 1.52 -16.37 6.26
N THR A 20 1.44 -15.05 6.03
CA THR A 20 1.00 -14.10 7.05
C THR A 20 -0.05 -13.14 6.52
N ALA A 21 -0.95 -12.71 7.42
CA ALA A 21 -2.14 -11.95 7.05
C ALA A 21 -1.87 -10.44 6.83
N TYR A 22 -0.69 -9.95 7.20
CA TYR A 22 -0.24 -8.56 7.16
C TYR A 22 1.24 -8.48 6.79
N ILE A 23 1.72 -7.33 6.33
CA ILE A 23 3.09 -7.21 5.79
C ILE A 23 4.18 -7.49 6.83
N ALA A 24 3.88 -7.33 8.12
CA ALA A 24 4.82 -7.57 9.22
C ALA A 24 4.44 -8.78 10.10
N GLY A 25 3.61 -9.71 9.59
CA GLY A 25 3.21 -10.93 10.31
C GLY A 25 1.70 -11.03 10.53
N ASP A 26 1.29 -11.64 11.64
CA ASP A 26 -0.12 -12.00 11.86
C ASP A 26 -0.98 -10.86 12.43
N THR A 27 -0.36 -9.75 12.79
CA THR A 27 -1.05 -8.58 13.37
C THR A 27 -0.88 -7.35 12.51
N PHE A 28 -1.91 -6.50 12.52
CA PHE A 28 -1.89 -5.23 11.81
C PHE A 28 -1.02 -4.22 12.55
N THR A 29 -0.10 -3.60 11.83
CA THR A 29 0.86 -2.66 12.41
C THR A 29 1.00 -1.39 11.58
N LEU A 30 1.87 -0.47 12.05
CA LEU A 30 2.27 0.70 11.28
C LEU A 30 2.86 0.35 9.90
N ALA A 31 3.49 -0.84 9.76
CA ALA A 31 4.03 -1.30 8.49
C ALA A 31 2.94 -1.41 7.42
N ASP A 32 1.75 -1.91 7.78
CA ASP A 32 0.63 -2.03 6.86
C ASP A 32 0.08 -0.66 6.44
N ILE A 33 0.03 0.30 7.36
CA ILE A 33 -0.42 1.67 7.05
C ILE A 33 0.55 2.34 6.07
N ALA A 34 1.85 2.24 6.33
CA ALA A 34 2.89 2.81 5.48
C ALA A 34 2.92 2.14 4.09
N ALA A 35 2.82 0.82 4.04
CA ALA A 35 2.75 0.10 2.78
C ALA A 35 1.44 0.40 2.03
N TYR A 36 0.31 0.53 2.73
CA TYR A 36 -0.98 0.76 2.07
C TYR A 36 -1.04 2.13 1.43
N THR A 37 -0.53 3.16 2.12
CA THR A 37 -0.41 4.52 1.55
C THR A 37 0.54 4.55 0.35
N SER A 38 1.64 3.81 0.41
CA SER A 38 2.58 3.66 -0.71
C SER A 38 1.92 2.95 -1.90
N ALA A 39 1.22 1.83 -1.66
CA ALA A 39 0.48 1.07 -2.67
C ALA A 39 -0.64 1.91 -3.29
N PHE A 40 -1.39 2.67 -2.48
CA PHE A 40 -2.41 3.59 -2.97
C PHE A 40 -1.81 4.65 -3.90
N ALA A 41 -0.67 5.24 -3.54
CA ALA A 41 0.01 6.22 -4.39
C ALA A 41 0.47 5.61 -5.72
N MET A 42 0.97 4.38 -5.70
CA MET A 42 1.52 3.68 -6.88
C MET A 42 0.52 2.79 -7.62
N ARG A 43 -0.76 2.79 -7.24
CA ARG A 43 -1.77 1.80 -7.69
C ARG A 43 -1.96 1.68 -9.21
N GLN A 44 -1.65 2.74 -9.96
CA GLN A 44 -1.74 2.75 -11.42
C GLN A 44 -0.50 2.14 -12.11
N ALA A 45 0.62 2.04 -11.40
CA ALA A 45 1.88 1.51 -11.91
C ALA A 45 2.15 0.06 -11.48
N LEU A 46 1.35 -0.48 -10.56
CA LEU A 46 1.44 -1.87 -10.12
C LEU A 46 0.67 -2.79 -11.07
N ASP A 47 1.31 -3.89 -11.48
CA ASP A 47 0.62 -5.00 -12.13
C ASP A 47 0.00 -5.91 -11.06
N TRP A 48 -1.27 -5.63 -10.73
CA TRP A 48 -2.01 -6.39 -9.72
C TRP A 48 -2.26 -7.85 -10.12
N SER A 49 -2.18 -8.19 -11.41
CA SER A 49 -2.34 -9.56 -11.86
C SER A 49 -1.14 -10.44 -11.49
N ALA A 50 0.05 -9.84 -11.38
CA ALA A 50 1.28 -10.48 -10.95
C ALA A 50 1.49 -10.46 -9.42
N LEU A 51 0.61 -9.77 -8.67
CA LEU A 51 0.74 -9.55 -7.22
C LEU A 51 -0.57 -9.92 -6.48
N PRO A 52 -1.04 -11.18 -6.58
CA PRO A 52 -2.33 -11.58 -6.04
C PRO A 52 -2.44 -11.45 -4.52
N LEU A 53 -1.37 -11.73 -3.76
CA LEU A 53 -1.38 -11.64 -2.30
C LEU A 53 -1.40 -10.19 -1.84
N LEU A 54 -0.57 -9.34 -2.46
CA LEU A 54 -0.56 -7.91 -2.21
C LEU A 54 -1.89 -7.28 -2.61
N HIS A 55 -2.51 -7.70 -3.71
CA HIS A 55 -3.83 -7.21 -4.10
C HIS A 55 -4.90 -7.59 -3.05
N ALA A 56 -4.93 -8.86 -2.61
CA ALA A 56 -5.85 -9.31 -1.57
C ALA A 56 -5.64 -8.56 -0.25
N TRP A 57 -4.38 -8.37 0.16
CA TRP A 57 -4.03 -7.55 1.32
C TRP A 57 -4.48 -6.09 1.15
N TYR A 58 -4.25 -5.48 -0.03
CA TYR A 58 -4.64 -4.09 -0.31
C TYR A 58 -6.16 -3.90 -0.19
N THR A 59 -6.94 -4.81 -0.78
CA THR A 59 -8.40 -4.82 -0.64
C THR A 59 -8.83 -4.99 0.82
N LYS A 60 -8.22 -5.92 1.55
CA LYS A 60 -8.48 -6.16 2.98
C LYS A 60 -8.23 -4.91 3.82
N ILE A 61 -7.11 -4.22 3.63
CA ILE A 61 -6.78 -3.01 4.40
C ILE A 61 -7.72 -1.85 4.05
N GLY A 62 -8.06 -1.67 2.77
CA GLY A 62 -8.98 -0.62 2.31
C GLY A 62 -10.43 -0.77 2.79
N ALA A 63 -10.85 -1.99 3.13
CA ALA A 63 -12.19 -2.29 3.65
C ALA A 63 -12.34 -2.05 5.17
N ARG A 64 -11.26 -1.76 5.90
CA ARG A 64 -11.34 -1.58 7.36
C ARG A 64 -12.04 -0.27 7.73
N PRO A 65 -12.90 -0.23 8.76
CA PRO A 65 -13.43 1.01 9.31
C PRO A 65 -12.27 1.90 9.79
N GLY A 66 -12.15 3.12 9.25
CA GLY A 66 -11.02 4.02 9.53
C GLY A 66 -9.71 3.66 8.82
N GLY A 67 -9.68 2.58 8.03
CA GLY A 67 -8.66 2.41 6.99
C GLY A 67 -8.73 3.60 6.05
N ALA A 68 -7.59 4.06 5.55
CA ALA A 68 -7.51 5.18 4.64
C ALA A 68 -8.25 4.85 3.32
N HIS A 69 -9.57 4.92 3.31
CA HIS A 69 -10.29 5.54 2.21
C HIS A 69 -9.64 6.90 2.11
N ALA A 70 -8.63 7.06 1.24
CA ALA A 70 -8.21 8.38 0.85
C ALA A 70 -9.46 8.96 0.18
N PRO A 71 -10.16 9.90 0.84
CA PRO A 71 -11.31 10.51 0.21
C PRO A 71 -10.81 11.11 -1.11
N SER A 72 -11.61 11.09 -2.16
CA SER A 72 -11.26 11.64 -3.49
C SER A 72 -10.77 13.10 -3.45
N HIS A 73 -10.95 13.79 -2.31
CA HIS A 73 -10.49 15.15 -2.00
C HIS A 73 -9.20 15.25 -1.15
N ILE A 74 -8.67 14.16 -0.56
CA ILE A 74 -7.32 14.15 0.04
C ILE A 74 -6.30 13.82 -1.05
N ALA A 75 -6.15 14.75 -1.99
CA ALA A 75 -4.83 14.99 -2.56
C ALA A 75 -4.02 15.66 -1.45
N ALA A 76 -3.26 14.85 -0.70
CA ALA A 76 -2.11 15.22 0.13
C ALA A 76 -1.93 16.73 0.44
N PRO A 77 -2.25 17.20 1.66
CA PRO A 77 -1.97 18.58 2.09
C PRO A 77 -0.48 18.99 1.97
N TRP A 78 0.43 18.02 1.96
CA TRP A 78 1.88 18.24 1.84
C TRP A 78 2.34 18.64 0.43
N ALA A 79 1.52 18.44 -0.62
CA ALA A 79 1.86 18.85 -1.98
C ALA A 79 1.82 20.39 -2.19
N ARG A 80 1.21 21.15 -1.26
CA ARG A 80 1.17 22.62 -1.30
C ARG A 80 2.33 23.31 -0.60
N LEU A 81 3.13 22.59 0.20
CA LEU A 81 4.26 23.14 0.96
C LEU A 81 5.59 23.12 0.18
N ALA A 82 5.59 22.65 -1.07
CA ALA A 82 6.75 22.62 -1.96
C ALA A 82 6.73 23.75 -3.02
N ARG A 83 6.07 24.87 -2.73
CA ARG A 83 6.05 26.07 -3.56
C ARG A 83 6.53 27.27 -2.77
#